data_AF-A0A528IPU0-F1
#
_entry.id   AF-A0A528IPU0-F1
#
_cell.length_a   1.000
_cell.length_b   1.000
_cell.length_c   1.000
_cell.angle_alpha   90.00
_cell.angle_beta   90.00
_cell.angle_gamma   90.00
#
_symmetry.space_group_name_H-M   'P 1'
#
loop_
_entity.id
_entity.type
_entity.pdbx_description
1 polymer ?
#
loop_
_entity_poly.entity_id
_entity_poly.type
_entity_poly.pdbx_seq_one_letter_code
_entity_poly.pdbx_strand_id
1 'polypeptide(L)'
;MAYKRQIGRLPIIPADAKVHNVVCHYCIVGCGYHAYTWDTNHQGGTAPDQNVFGVDLSHQQEAETPAWYSPSMYNIVKQDGKDVHIVIKPDRDCVVNSGLGSIRGARMAEMSFSRQRNTQLQRLTDPMVWRYGQMQPTSWDDALDLVARVTAAVIKEQGDD
;
A
#
# COMPACT_ATOMS: atom_id res chain seq x y z
N MET A 1 -15.81 -18.02 -15.48
CA MET A 1 -14.63 -18.47 -14.72
C MET A 1 -14.36 -17.45 -13.62
N ALA A 2 -14.15 -17.86 -12.37
CA ALA A 2 -13.93 -16.95 -11.24
C ALA A 2 -12.43 -16.75 -10.98
N TYR A 3 -12.02 -15.52 -10.65
CA TYR A 3 -10.63 -15.21 -10.31
C TYR A 3 -10.23 -15.84 -8.96
N LYS A 4 -9.04 -16.46 -8.91
CA LYS A 4 -8.44 -17.04 -7.70
C LYS A 4 -6.94 -16.74 -7.69
N ARG A 5 -6.43 -16.21 -6.58
CA ARG A 5 -5.01 -15.83 -6.42
C ARG A 5 -4.04 -17.01 -6.35
N GLN A 6 -4.52 -18.18 -5.94
CA GLN A 6 -3.70 -19.38 -5.70
C GLN A 6 -2.54 -19.14 -4.70
N ILE A 7 -2.79 -18.36 -3.63
CA ILE A 7 -1.84 -18.11 -2.54
C ILE A 7 -2.18 -19.05 -1.38
N GLY A 8 -1.31 -20.04 -1.11
CA GLY A 8 -1.54 -21.07 -0.09
C GLY A 8 -1.23 -20.64 1.35
N ARG A 9 -0.35 -19.65 1.54
CA ARG A 9 -0.01 -19.07 2.86
C ARG A 9 0.52 -17.64 2.70
N LEU A 10 0.51 -16.88 3.80
CA LEU A 10 1.09 -15.55 3.88
C LEU A 10 2.20 -15.52 4.94
N PRO A 11 3.26 -14.69 4.77
CA PRO A 11 4.24 -14.46 5.82
C PRO A 11 3.58 -13.86 7.06
N ILE A 12 3.89 -14.37 8.24
CA ILE A 12 3.33 -13.92 9.53
C ILE A 12 3.99 -12.61 9.95
N ILE A 13 3.20 -11.65 10.45
CA ILE A 13 3.71 -10.39 11.01
C ILE A 13 4.48 -10.70 12.31
N PRO A 14 5.79 -10.45 12.39
CA PRO A 14 6.58 -10.71 13.59
C PRO A 14 6.21 -9.76 14.74
N ALA A 15 6.54 -10.15 15.98
CA ALA A 15 6.21 -9.37 17.18
C ALA A 15 6.87 -7.97 17.21
N ASP A 16 8.01 -7.81 16.54
CA ASP A 16 8.79 -6.56 16.46
C ASP A 16 8.53 -5.76 15.16
N ALA A 17 7.49 -6.12 14.39
CA ALA A 17 7.13 -5.40 13.18
C ALA A 17 6.88 -3.91 13.46
N LYS A 18 7.38 -3.03 12.60
CA LYS A 18 7.13 -1.60 12.71
C LYS A 18 5.66 -1.30 12.40
N VAL A 19 5.00 -0.54 13.26
CA VAL A 19 3.58 -0.20 13.13
C VAL A 19 3.41 1.25 12.67
N HIS A 20 2.51 1.46 11.71
CA HIS A 20 2.12 2.76 11.20
C HIS A 20 0.60 2.92 11.26
N ASN A 21 0.14 4.09 11.70
CA ASN A 21 -1.28 4.44 11.63
C ASN A 21 -1.65 4.81 10.19
N VAL A 22 -2.72 4.22 9.67
CA VAL A 22 -3.17 4.41 8.29
C VAL A 22 -4.66 4.70 8.27
N VAL A 23 -5.06 5.73 7.52
CA VAL A 23 -6.46 5.97 7.17
C VAL A 23 -6.72 5.39 5.79
N CYS A 24 -7.87 4.75 5.61
CA CYS A 24 -8.28 4.20 4.32
C CYS A 24 -8.19 5.24 3.19
N HIS A 25 -7.52 4.91 2.09
CA HIS A 25 -7.29 5.82 0.95
C HIS A 25 -8.55 6.24 0.17
N TYR A 26 -9.70 5.62 0.43
CA TYR A 26 -10.81 5.63 -0.52
C TYR A 26 -11.97 6.52 -0.10
N CYS A 27 -13.02 5.97 0.50
CA CYS A 27 -14.26 6.70 0.72
C CYS A 27 -14.23 7.54 2.00
N ILE A 28 -15.19 8.47 2.09
CA ILE A 28 -15.33 9.49 3.14
C ILE A 28 -15.33 8.95 4.58
N VAL A 29 -15.72 7.68 4.79
CA VAL A 29 -15.79 7.07 6.12
C VAL A 29 -14.46 7.16 6.87
N GLY A 30 -13.32 7.07 6.16
CA GLY A 30 -12.02 7.23 6.81
C GLY A 30 -11.70 6.13 7.83
N CYS A 31 -12.06 4.87 7.53
CA CYS A 31 -11.78 3.73 8.41
C CYS A 31 -10.30 3.64 8.80
N GLY A 32 -10.03 3.32 10.07
CA GLY A 32 -8.69 3.14 10.60
C GLY A 32 -8.08 1.78 10.28
N TYR A 33 -6.79 1.78 9.98
CA TYR A 33 -5.94 0.63 9.67
C TYR A 33 -4.59 0.79 10.36
N HIS A 34 -3.90 -0.33 10.52
CA HIS A 34 -2.46 -0.35 10.76
C HIS A 34 -1.73 -0.95 9.56
N ALA A 35 -0.61 -0.32 9.18
CA ALA A 35 0.37 -0.93 8.30
C ALA A 35 1.54 -1.46 9.15
N TYR A 36 1.77 -2.76 9.05
CA TYR A 36 2.89 -3.46 9.67
C TYR A 36 3.97 -3.68 8.61
N THR A 37 5.21 -3.26 8.87
CA THR A 37 6.34 -3.47 7.95
C THR A 37 7.50 -4.18 8.65
N TRP A 38 8.17 -5.08 7.92
CA TRP A 38 9.34 -5.81 8.39
C TRP A 38 10.23 -6.29 7.23
N ASP A 39 11.48 -6.65 7.52
CA ASP A 39 12.47 -7.08 6.51
C ASP A 39 12.01 -8.32 5.74
N THR A 40 12.27 -8.38 4.42
CA THR A 40 11.85 -9.51 3.56
C THR A 40 12.52 -10.85 3.88
N ASN A 41 13.64 -10.84 4.60
CA ASN A 41 14.35 -12.05 5.02
C ASN A 41 13.91 -12.54 6.41
N HIS A 42 12.93 -11.86 7.01
CA HIS A 42 12.41 -12.17 8.34
C HIS A 42 10.90 -12.43 8.29
N GLN A 43 10.39 -13.26 9.19
CA GLN A 43 8.96 -13.48 9.37
C GLN A 43 8.68 -13.90 10.81
N GLY A 44 7.46 -13.61 11.27
CA GLY A 44 6.96 -14.13 12.52
C GLY A 44 6.73 -15.64 12.48
N GLY A 45 6.45 -16.20 13.65
CA GLY A 45 6.11 -17.62 13.82
C GLY A 45 4.70 -17.83 14.33
N THR A 46 4.28 -19.08 14.42
CA THR A 46 2.92 -19.42 14.89
C THR A 46 2.77 -19.31 16.40
N ALA A 47 3.86 -19.40 17.17
CA ALA A 47 3.82 -19.28 18.61
C ALA A 47 3.44 -17.85 19.05
N PRO A 48 2.73 -17.66 20.19
CA PRO A 48 2.27 -16.35 20.65
C PRO A 48 3.34 -15.27 20.77
N ASP A 49 4.55 -15.63 21.21
CA ASP A 49 5.68 -14.70 21.39
C ASP A 49 6.39 -14.34 20.07
N GLN A 50 6.01 -14.96 18.95
CA GLN A 50 6.65 -14.80 17.65
C GLN A 50 5.80 -14.00 16.65
N ASN A 51 4.62 -13.53 17.03
CA ASN A 51 3.76 -12.76 16.15
C ASN A 51 3.12 -11.56 16.86
N VAL A 52 2.76 -10.54 16.08
CA VAL A 52 2.21 -9.28 16.59
C VAL A 52 0.88 -9.41 17.33
N PHE A 53 0.19 -10.54 17.16
CA PHE A 53 -1.13 -10.75 17.74
C PHE A 53 -1.07 -11.36 19.14
N GLY A 54 0.08 -11.92 19.56
CA GLY A 54 0.19 -12.58 20.87
C GLY A 54 -0.64 -13.86 20.99
N VAL A 55 -0.93 -14.54 19.87
CA VAL A 55 -1.79 -15.75 19.83
C VAL A 55 -1.11 -16.94 19.16
N ASP A 56 -1.62 -18.15 19.41
CA ASP A 56 -1.19 -19.34 18.69
C ASP A 56 -1.89 -19.43 17.32
N LEU A 57 -1.15 -19.14 16.26
CA LEU A 57 -1.62 -19.16 14.87
C LEU A 57 -1.61 -20.57 14.25
N SER A 58 -1.18 -21.61 14.99
CA SER A 58 -1.30 -23.01 14.55
C SER A 58 -2.75 -23.52 14.65
N HIS A 59 -3.59 -22.83 15.42
CA HIS A 59 -5.00 -23.12 15.55
C HIS A 59 -5.87 -22.26 14.62
N GLN A 60 -6.98 -22.84 14.17
CA GLN A 60 -8.01 -22.12 13.44
C GLN A 60 -8.56 -20.97 14.30
N GLN A 61 -8.70 -19.81 13.68
CA GLN A 61 -9.20 -18.61 14.35
C GLN A 61 -10.72 -18.51 14.25
N GLU A 62 -11.34 -17.93 15.27
CA GLU A 62 -12.78 -17.68 15.36
C GLU A 62 -13.24 -16.54 14.42
N ALA A 63 -14.56 -16.40 14.29
CA ALA A 63 -15.16 -15.28 13.54
C ALA A 63 -14.69 -13.92 14.08
N GLU A 64 -14.51 -12.95 13.17
CA GLU A 64 -14.10 -11.58 13.49
C GLU A 64 -12.77 -11.46 14.26
N THR A 65 -11.89 -12.46 14.16
CA THR A 65 -10.57 -12.42 14.79
C THR A 65 -9.72 -11.23 14.32
N PRO A 66 -8.98 -10.55 15.21
CA PRO A 66 -7.97 -9.58 14.82
C PRO A 66 -6.68 -10.25 14.29
N ALA A 67 -6.48 -11.55 14.57
CA ALA A 67 -5.29 -12.33 14.25
C ALA A 67 -5.33 -12.97 12.85
N TRP A 68 -5.91 -12.26 11.88
CA TRP A 68 -6.02 -12.72 10.50
C TRP A 68 -5.97 -11.54 9.51
N TYR A 69 -5.51 -11.82 8.29
CA TYR A 69 -5.57 -10.90 7.16
C TYR A 69 -5.68 -11.66 5.84
N SER A 70 -6.37 -11.06 4.88
CA SER A 70 -6.55 -11.66 3.57
C SER A 70 -5.32 -11.45 2.67
N PRO A 71 -5.16 -12.21 1.58
CA PRO A 71 -4.04 -11.98 0.66
C PRO A 71 -3.98 -10.58 0.03
N SER A 72 -5.12 -9.88 -0.06
CA SER A 72 -5.17 -8.51 -0.59
C SER A 72 -4.66 -7.46 0.39
N MET A 73 -4.57 -7.81 1.68
CA MET A 73 -3.99 -6.98 2.73
C MET A 73 -2.47 -7.14 2.83
N TYR A 74 -1.84 -8.04 2.06
CA TYR A 74 -0.40 -8.30 2.06
C TYR A 74 0.29 -7.85 0.75
N ASN A 75 1.48 -7.26 0.88
CA ASN A 75 2.39 -7.02 -0.26
C ASN A 75 3.88 -6.96 0.14
N ILE A 76 4.75 -6.69 -0.83
CA ILE A 76 6.15 -6.27 -0.62
C ILE A 76 6.31 -4.90 -1.26
N VAL A 77 6.83 -3.91 -0.52
CA VAL A 77 6.99 -2.53 -0.99
C VAL A 77 8.38 -2.00 -0.68
N LYS A 78 8.76 -0.88 -1.32
CA LYS A 78 10.00 -0.17 -0.98
C LYS A 78 9.77 0.75 0.23
N GLN A 79 10.60 0.60 1.26
CA GLN A 79 10.70 1.51 2.39
C GLN A 79 12.19 1.81 2.62
N ASP A 80 12.57 3.09 2.62
CA ASP A 80 13.97 3.53 2.79
C ASP A 80 14.96 2.83 1.83
N GLY A 81 14.52 2.63 0.58
CA GLY A 81 15.28 1.94 -0.48
C GLY A 81 15.30 0.41 -0.39
N LYS A 82 14.86 -0.18 0.73
CA LYS A 82 14.82 -1.63 0.97
C LYS A 82 13.45 -2.20 0.65
N ASP A 83 13.42 -3.46 0.24
CA ASP A 83 12.16 -4.18 0.14
C ASP A 83 11.74 -4.66 1.52
N VAL A 84 10.48 -4.41 1.87
CA VAL A 84 9.88 -4.83 3.14
C VAL A 84 8.56 -5.54 2.86
N HIS A 85 8.24 -6.54 3.66
CA HIS A 85 6.87 -7.02 3.76
C HIS A 85 5.98 -5.90 4.29
N ILE A 86 4.74 -5.86 3.82
CA ILE A 86 3.71 -4.97 4.36
C ILE A 86 2.40 -5.72 4.52
N VAL A 87 1.76 -5.55 5.69
CA VAL A 87 0.36 -5.90 5.90
C VAL A 87 -0.41 -4.65 6.29
N ILE A 88 -1.44 -4.28 5.51
CA ILE A 88 -2.36 -3.18 5.83
C ILE A 88 -3.69 -3.79 6.27
N LYS A 89 -3.92 -3.89 7.58
CA LYS A 89 -5.13 -4.52 8.15
C LYS A 89 -5.98 -3.52 8.92
N PRO A 90 -7.31 -3.67 8.94
CA PRO A 90 -8.18 -2.77 9.68
C PRO A 90 -7.86 -2.83 11.18
N ASP A 91 -7.96 -1.67 11.80
CA ASP A 91 -7.78 -1.48 13.24
C ASP A 91 -9.08 -1.83 13.97
N ARG A 92 -8.98 -2.74 14.95
CA ARG A 92 -10.10 -3.21 15.77
C ARG A 92 -10.58 -2.13 16.73
N ASP A 93 -9.67 -1.28 17.19
CA ASP A 93 -9.93 -0.27 18.22
C ASP A 93 -10.36 1.08 17.63
N CYS A 94 -10.28 1.22 16.31
CA CYS A 94 -10.77 2.41 15.62
C CYS A 94 -12.30 2.50 15.71
N VAL A 95 -12.81 3.48 16.46
CA VAL A 95 -14.26 3.72 16.67
C VAL A 95 -15.08 3.93 15.39
N VAL A 96 -14.42 4.26 14.27
CA VAL A 96 -15.09 4.49 12.98
C VAL A 96 -15.54 3.18 12.33
N ASN A 97 -14.71 2.14 12.40
CA ASN A 97 -14.95 0.88 11.69
C ASN A 97 -14.93 -0.35 12.59
N SER A 98 -14.45 -0.24 13.83
CA SER A 98 -14.42 -1.32 14.83
C SER A 98 -13.83 -2.63 14.30
N GLY A 99 -12.77 -2.55 13.46
CA GLY A 99 -12.15 -3.71 12.81
C GLY A 99 -12.70 -4.06 11.43
N LEU A 100 -13.76 -3.41 10.94
CA LEU A 100 -14.30 -3.68 9.61
C LEU A 100 -13.40 -3.11 8.52
N GLY A 101 -13.21 -3.90 7.46
CA GLY A 101 -12.54 -3.47 6.24
C GLY A 101 -13.41 -3.70 5.01
N SER A 102 -13.81 -2.62 4.33
CA SER A 102 -14.57 -2.74 3.08
C SER A 102 -13.74 -3.41 1.97
N ILE A 103 -14.40 -3.95 0.94
CA ILE A 103 -13.72 -4.55 -0.24
C ILE A 103 -12.73 -3.61 -0.94
N ARG A 104 -12.88 -2.29 -0.74
CA ARG A 104 -11.95 -1.26 -1.23
C ARG A 104 -10.74 -1.12 -0.31
N GLY A 105 -10.95 -0.89 0.99
CA GLY A 105 -9.88 -0.68 1.97
C GLY A 105 -9.04 -1.94 2.21
N ALA A 106 -9.68 -3.12 2.25
CA ALA A 106 -9.03 -4.41 2.47
C ALA A 106 -8.09 -4.87 1.33
N ARG A 107 -7.93 -4.06 0.28
CA ARG A 107 -6.99 -4.32 -0.82
C ARG A 107 -5.95 -3.20 -1.00
N MET A 108 -5.79 -2.30 -0.02
CA MET A 108 -4.78 -1.23 -0.11
C MET A 108 -3.36 -1.77 -0.35
N ALA A 109 -2.99 -2.88 0.30
CA ALA A 109 -1.68 -3.47 0.09
C ALA A 109 -1.52 -4.06 -1.32
N GLU A 110 -2.47 -4.85 -1.82
CA GLU A 110 -2.45 -5.37 -3.19
C GLU A 110 -2.49 -4.27 -4.26
N MET A 111 -3.14 -3.14 -3.95
CA MET A 111 -3.17 -1.95 -4.79
C MET A 111 -1.98 -1.02 -4.55
N SER A 112 -0.98 -1.43 -3.77
CA SER A 112 0.29 -0.73 -3.64
C SER A 112 1.27 -1.19 -4.72
N PHE A 113 2.18 -0.31 -5.11
CA PHE A 113 3.20 -0.62 -6.11
C PHE A 113 4.24 -1.60 -5.57
N SER A 114 4.45 -2.69 -6.31
CA SER A 114 5.48 -3.68 -6.00
C SER A 114 6.12 -4.16 -7.30
N ARG A 115 7.44 -4.02 -7.41
CA ARG A 115 8.20 -4.69 -8.48
C ARG A 115 8.41 -6.16 -8.16
N GLN A 116 8.51 -6.52 -6.89
CA GLN A 116 8.75 -7.88 -6.41
C GLN A 116 7.53 -8.77 -6.61
N ARG A 117 6.33 -8.21 -6.44
CA ARG A 117 5.05 -8.91 -6.62
C ARG A 117 4.28 -8.49 -7.87
N ASN A 118 4.87 -7.65 -8.72
CA ASN A 118 4.30 -7.16 -9.98
C ASN A 118 2.90 -6.52 -9.82
N THR A 119 2.67 -5.79 -8.74
CA THR A 119 1.41 -5.08 -8.50
C THR A 119 1.53 -3.60 -8.88
N GLN A 120 0.50 -3.09 -9.58
CA GLN A 120 0.39 -1.69 -10.03
C GLN A 120 1.57 -1.19 -10.87
N LEU A 121 2.13 -2.02 -11.75
CA LEU A 121 3.25 -1.63 -12.63
C LEU A 121 2.91 -0.48 -13.58
N GLN A 122 1.62 -0.15 -13.77
CA GLN A 122 1.20 1.02 -14.54
C GLN A 122 1.38 2.36 -13.80
N ARG A 123 1.84 2.38 -12.54
CA ARG A 123 2.09 3.63 -11.81
C ARG A 123 3.23 4.40 -12.48
N LEU A 124 3.01 5.67 -12.77
CA LEU A 124 4.02 6.57 -13.36
C LEU A 124 5.26 6.64 -12.47
N THR A 125 6.44 6.55 -13.08
CA THR A 125 7.75 6.60 -12.38
C THR A 125 8.57 7.83 -12.74
N ASP A 126 8.31 8.42 -13.90
CA ASP A 126 9.11 9.50 -14.47
C ASP A 126 8.16 10.59 -15.00
N PRO A 127 8.54 11.88 -14.93
CA PRO A 127 7.87 12.93 -15.68
C PRO A 127 7.85 12.62 -17.17
N MET A 128 6.73 12.92 -17.83
CA MET A 128 6.54 12.65 -19.26
C MET A 128 6.20 13.94 -19.99
N VAL A 129 6.90 14.22 -21.09
CA VAL A 129 6.66 15.39 -21.96
C VAL A 129 6.36 14.92 -23.38
N TRP A 130 5.38 15.55 -24.03
CA TRP A 130 5.09 15.31 -25.45
C TRP A 130 6.15 15.99 -26.32
N ARG A 131 7.00 15.18 -26.96
CA ARG A 131 8.02 15.65 -27.90
C ARG A 131 8.39 14.54 -28.87
N TYR A 132 8.91 14.91 -30.05
CA TYR A 132 9.31 13.93 -31.07
C TYR A 132 8.19 12.96 -31.49
N GLY A 133 6.93 13.42 -31.44
CA GLY A 133 5.76 12.66 -31.86
C GLY A 133 5.19 11.68 -30.82
N GLN A 134 5.68 11.67 -29.58
CA GLN A 134 5.19 10.78 -28.53
C GLN A 134 5.45 11.32 -27.11
N MET A 135 4.91 10.65 -26.10
CA MET A 135 5.28 10.90 -24.70
C MET A 135 6.67 10.34 -24.43
N GLN A 136 7.58 11.17 -23.92
CA GLN A 136 8.95 10.79 -23.59
C GLN A 136 9.26 11.06 -22.12
N PRO A 137 9.93 10.13 -21.42
CA PRO A 137 10.38 10.38 -20.06
C PRO A 137 11.44 11.48 -20.05
N THR A 138 11.48 12.26 -18.98
CA THR A 138 12.45 13.35 -18.79
C THR A 138 12.73 13.63 -17.31
N SER A 139 13.66 14.53 -17.01
CA SER A 139 13.97 14.93 -15.63
C SER A 139 12.87 15.82 -15.03
N TRP A 140 12.85 15.91 -13.70
CA TRP A 140 11.97 16.86 -13.01
C TRP A 140 12.24 18.30 -13.43
N ASP A 141 13.51 18.69 -13.55
CA ASP A 141 13.90 20.06 -13.93
C ASP A 141 13.36 20.43 -15.32
N ASP A 142 13.48 19.55 -16.31
CA ASP A 142 12.98 19.78 -17.67
C ASP A 142 11.44 19.87 -17.70
N ALA A 143 10.76 18.93 -17.03
CA ALA A 143 9.30 18.92 -17.00
C ALA A 143 8.73 20.14 -16.27
N LEU A 144 9.32 20.52 -15.13
CA LEU A 144 8.86 21.66 -14.33
C LEU A 144 9.19 22.99 -15.01
N ASP A 145 10.36 23.13 -15.65
CA ASP A 145 10.72 24.34 -16.41
C ASP A 145 9.74 24.58 -17.56
N LEU A 146 9.41 23.53 -18.32
CA LEU A 146 8.44 23.63 -19.42
C LEU A 146 7.05 24.06 -18.93
N VAL A 147 6.53 23.40 -17.89
CA VAL A 147 5.22 23.74 -17.30
C VAL A 147 5.23 25.18 -16.79
N ALA A 148 6.24 25.56 -16.01
CA ALA A 148 6.32 26.89 -15.41
C ALA A 148 6.38 28.01 -16.45
N ARG A 149 7.18 27.85 -17.52
CA ARG A 149 7.28 28.87 -18.58
C ARG A 149 5.98 29.06 -19.32
N VAL A 150 5.32 27.97 -19.72
CA VAL A 150 4.06 28.04 -20.47
C VAL A 150 2.96 28.62 -19.58
N THR A 151 2.79 28.13 -18.35
CA THR A 151 1.80 28.65 -17.41
C THR A 151 2.02 30.14 -17.11
N ALA A 152 3.25 30.54 -16.79
CA ALA A 152 3.55 31.94 -16.47
C ALA A 152 3.36 32.88 -17.68
N ALA A 153 3.66 32.42 -18.91
CA ALA A 153 3.43 33.20 -20.12
C ALA A 153 1.94 33.41 -20.37
N VAL A 154 1.12 32.35 -20.26
CA VAL A 154 -0.35 32.43 -20.43
C VAL A 154 -0.95 33.37 -19.39
N ILE A 155 -0.57 33.22 -18.12
CA ILE A 155 -1.00 34.10 -17.04
C ILE A 155 -0.66 35.56 -17.33
N LYS A 156 0.58 35.82 -17.76
CA LYS A 156 1.06 37.17 -18.07
C LYS A 156 0.29 37.82 -19.23
N GLU A 157 -0.12 37.03 -20.21
CA GLU A 157 -0.79 37.51 -21.43
C GLU A 157 -2.32 37.60 -21.28
N GLN A 158 -2.93 36.69 -20.52
CA GLN A 158 -4.38 36.46 -20.51
C GLN A 158 -5.03 36.63 -19.13
N GLY A 159 -4.24 36.68 -18.05
CA GLY A 159 -4.74 36.65 -16.67
C GLY A 159 -4.77 35.23 -16.10
N ASP A 160 -5.11 35.11 -14.81
CA ASP A 160 -5.15 33.84 -14.08
C ASP A 160 -6.50 33.08 -14.19
N ASP A 161 -7.50 33.69 -14.82
CA ASP A 161 -8.85 33.12 -15.04
C ASP A 161 -8.87 32.16 -16.24
#